data_AF-A0A924HLX9-F1
#
_entry.id   AF-A0A924HLX9-F1
#
_cell.length_a   1.000
_cell.length_b   1.000
_cell.length_c   1.000
_cell.angle_alpha   90.00
_cell.angle_beta   90.00
_cell.angle_gamma   90.00
#
_symmetry.space_group_name_H-M   'P 1'
#
loop_
_entity.id
_entity.type
_entity.pdbx_description
1 polymer ?
#
loop_
_entity_poly.entity_id
_entity_poly.type
_entity_poly.pdbx_seq_one_letter_code
_entity_poly.pdbx_strand_id
1 'polypeptide(L)'
;MKPTKNRVFCKDCGRVKMLFETEKKAAHFIAFNQEEITMESGIAPQRSYFCQFCGGWHLTSIKEKIGQTKNEKLLEDYLQQKVANTGKAAFKANKQEKRDGILSELESQIKGMDTPQKDLYFAEKINILKKEIENLKGSAHPLEKKKMKEIRQHLELVYSVRKEHGLQNANQNYTKSGERELEEWKSWLVKKGYDKE
;
A
#
# COMPACT_ATOMS: atom_id res chain seq x y z
N MET A 1 -16.19 -39.91 36.75
CA MET A 1 -16.93 -38.60 36.85
C MET A 1 -16.07 -37.48 36.27
N LYS A 2 -16.51 -36.70 35.26
CA LYS A 2 -15.65 -35.68 34.61
C LYS A 2 -15.41 -34.46 35.52
N PRO A 3 -14.15 -34.09 35.84
CA PRO A 3 -13.89 -32.92 36.67
C PRO A 3 -14.36 -31.64 35.98
N THR A 4 -15.31 -30.94 36.58
CA THR A 4 -15.92 -29.73 36.01
C THR A 4 -15.10 -28.46 36.28
N LYS A 5 -14.30 -28.47 37.36
CA LYS A 5 -13.65 -27.26 37.91
C LYS A 5 -12.54 -26.68 37.01
N ASN A 6 -11.92 -27.49 36.16
CA ASN A 6 -10.75 -27.09 35.39
C ASN A 6 -11.05 -26.85 33.90
N ARG A 7 -12.32 -26.71 33.52
CA ARG A 7 -12.73 -26.49 32.11
C ARG A 7 -12.74 -25.00 31.78
N VAL A 8 -12.00 -24.62 30.74
CA VAL A 8 -11.93 -23.25 30.22
C VAL A 8 -12.11 -23.25 28.70
N PHE A 9 -12.65 -22.16 28.17
CA PHE A 9 -12.72 -21.95 26.73
C PHE A 9 -11.38 -21.42 26.21
N CYS A 10 -10.68 -22.23 25.39
CA CYS A 10 -9.39 -21.88 24.83
C CYS A 10 -9.57 -21.05 23.55
N LYS A 11 -9.11 -19.79 23.55
CA LYS A 11 -9.21 -18.90 22.39
C LYS A 11 -8.34 -19.33 21.20
N ASP A 12 -7.29 -20.12 21.44
CA ASP A 12 -6.38 -20.60 20.40
C ASP A 12 -6.98 -21.76 19.59
N CYS A 13 -7.56 -22.75 20.27
CA CYS A 13 -8.21 -23.88 19.59
C CYS A 13 -9.72 -23.69 19.37
N GLY A 14 -10.33 -22.65 19.95
CA GLY A 14 -11.76 -22.34 19.85
C GLY A 14 -12.68 -23.37 20.49
N ARG A 15 -12.19 -24.12 21.49
CA ARG A 15 -12.92 -25.21 22.13
C ARG A 15 -12.75 -25.15 23.65
N VAL A 16 -13.73 -25.72 24.36
CA VAL A 16 -13.60 -25.96 25.81
C VAL A 16 -12.57 -27.07 26.05
N LYS A 17 -11.59 -26.79 26.89
CA LYS A 17 -10.48 -27.68 27.24
C LYS A 17 -10.26 -27.69 28.74
N MET A 18 -9.67 -28.77 29.24
CA MET A 18 -9.15 -28.78 30.61
C MET A 18 -7.86 -27.98 30.67
N LEU A 19 -7.71 -27.10 31.66
CA LEU A 19 -6.51 -26.29 31.91
C LEU A 19 -5.94 -26.63 33.28
N PHE A 20 -4.64 -26.84 33.34
CA PHE A 20 -3.88 -27.03 34.55
C PHE A 20 -2.80 -25.95 34.67
N GLU A 21 -2.52 -25.51 35.88
CA GLU A 21 -1.49 -24.52 36.16
C GLU A 21 -0.08 -25.05 35.82
N THR A 22 0.17 -26.33 36.09
CA THR A 22 1.49 -26.94 35.93
C THR A 22 1.42 -28.23 35.11
N GLU A 23 2.50 -28.53 34.40
CA GLU A 23 2.65 -29.75 33.61
C GLU A 23 2.47 -31.01 34.46
N LYS A 24 3.05 -31.01 35.67
CA LYS A 24 2.96 -32.15 36.60
C LYS A 24 1.51 -32.49 36.95
N LYS A 25 0.66 -31.48 37.22
CA LYS A 25 -0.76 -31.69 37.51
C LYS A 25 -1.49 -32.28 36.28
N ALA A 26 -1.15 -31.81 35.08
CA ALA A 26 -1.72 -32.30 33.83
C ALA A 26 -1.30 -33.76 33.53
N ALA A 27 -0.03 -34.09 33.73
CA ALA A 27 0.51 -35.43 33.54
C ALA A 27 -0.08 -36.43 34.55
N HIS A 28 -0.18 -36.02 35.82
CA HIS A 28 -0.85 -36.81 36.86
C HIS A 28 -2.32 -37.05 36.48
N PHE A 29 -3.02 -36.05 35.96
CA PHE A 29 -4.40 -36.25 35.52
C PHE A 29 -4.50 -37.36 34.45
N ILE A 30 -3.62 -37.33 33.45
CA ILE A 30 -3.58 -38.38 32.42
C ILE A 30 -3.31 -39.74 33.07
N ALA A 31 -2.23 -39.87 33.84
CA ALA A 31 -1.80 -41.15 34.40
C ALA A 31 -2.88 -41.87 35.23
N PHE A 32 -3.68 -41.14 36.00
CA PHE A 32 -4.67 -41.73 36.90
C PHE A 32 -6.08 -41.86 36.30
N ASN A 33 -6.42 -41.10 35.25
CA ASN A 33 -7.80 -41.06 34.72
C ASN A 33 -7.91 -41.60 33.29
N GLN A 34 -6.78 -41.91 32.63
CA GLN A 34 -6.78 -42.30 31.22
C GLN A 34 -7.59 -43.57 30.95
N GLU A 35 -7.46 -44.60 31.78
CA GLU A 35 -8.17 -45.88 31.60
C GLU A 35 -9.68 -45.70 31.77
N GLU A 36 -10.12 -45.05 32.85
CA GLU A 36 -11.54 -44.75 33.10
C GLU A 36 -12.16 -43.92 31.97
N ILE A 37 -11.47 -42.87 31.52
CA ILE A 37 -11.95 -42.00 30.43
C ILE A 37 -12.01 -42.76 29.10
N THR A 38 -11.05 -43.65 28.84
CA THR A 38 -11.06 -44.48 27.62
C THR A 38 -12.25 -45.44 27.62
N MET A 39 -12.54 -46.06 28.77
CA MET A 39 -13.67 -46.98 28.92
C MET A 39 -15.02 -46.27 28.76
N GLU A 40 -15.16 -45.05 29.28
CA GLU A 40 -16.41 -44.28 29.20
C GLU A 40 -16.65 -43.64 27.82
N SER A 41 -15.59 -43.08 27.21
CA SER A 41 -15.73 -42.18 26.04
C SER A 41 -15.01 -42.64 24.78
N GLY A 42 -14.24 -43.72 24.85
CA GLY A 42 -13.41 -44.24 23.75
C GLY A 42 -12.19 -43.38 23.39
N ILE A 43 -12.08 -42.15 23.90
CA ILE A 43 -11.02 -41.20 23.57
C ILE A 43 -10.48 -40.53 24.83
N ALA A 44 -9.28 -40.91 25.25
CA ALA A 44 -8.59 -40.31 26.39
C ALA A 44 -7.47 -39.35 25.98
N PRO A 45 -7.17 -38.34 26.83
CA PRO A 45 -5.97 -37.52 26.65
C PRO A 45 -4.71 -38.37 26.78
N GLN A 46 -3.72 -38.11 25.93
CA GLN A 46 -2.46 -38.86 25.88
C GLN A 46 -1.24 -38.00 26.19
N ARG A 47 -1.35 -36.67 26.04
CA ARG A 47 -0.30 -35.74 26.44
C ARG A 47 -0.86 -34.40 26.90
N SER A 48 -0.03 -33.64 27.60
CA SER A 48 -0.25 -32.23 27.89
C SER A 48 0.52 -31.34 26.91
N TYR A 49 0.05 -30.11 26.71
CA TYR A 49 0.79 -29.07 25.99
C TYR A 49 0.53 -27.70 26.61
N PHE A 50 1.55 -26.86 26.61
CA PHE A 50 1.41 -25.49 27.07
C PHE A 50 0.68 -24.64 26.02
N CYS A 51 -0.33 -23.90 26.44
CA CYS A 51 -1.05 -22.96 25.59
C CYS A 51 -0.70 -21.54 26.00
N GLN A 52 0.01 -20.82 25.13
CA GLN A 52 0.43 -19.44 25.36
C GLN A 52 -0.76 -18.50 25.65
N PHE A 53 -1.91 -18.74 25.01
CA PHE A 53 -3.11 -17.91 25.17
C PHE A 53 -3.86 -18.16 26.48
N CYS A 54 -3.75 -19.37 27.04
CA CYS A 54 -4.43 -19.72 28.28
C CYS A 54 -3.49 -19.65 29.49
N GLY A 55 -2.19 -19.45 29.28
CA GLY A 55 -1.19 -19.35 30.34
C GLY A 55 -1.05 -20.64 31.16
N GLY A 56 -1.30 -21.81 30.56
CA GLY A 56 -1.25 -23.08 31.28
C GLY A 56 -1.31 -24.30 30.36
N TRP A 57 -1.49 -25.46 30.98
CA TRP A 57 -1.33 -26.77 30.34
C TRP A 57 -2.67 -27.38 29.98
N HIS A 58 -2.91 -27.57 28.68
CA HIS A 58 -4.06 -28.27 28.15
C HIS A 58 -3.76 -29.75 27.90
N LEU A 59 -4.82 -30.56 27.90
CA LEU A 59 -4.76 -31.97 27.56
C LEU A 59 -5.20 -32.22 26.10
N THR A 60 -4.55 -33.17 25.44
CA THR A 60 -4.89 -33.60 24.08
C THR A 60 -4.75 -35.11 23.92
N SER A 61 -5.63 -35.71 23.11
CA SER A 61 -5.58 -37.12 22.72
C SER A 61 -4.58 -37.40 21.58
N ILE A 62 -4.03 -36.34 20.98
CA ILE A 62 -3.09 -36.42 19.86
C ILE A 62 -1.68 -36.65 20.40
N LYS A 63 -1.02 -37.76 20.06
CA LYS A 63 0.34 -38.10 20.51
C LYS A 63 1.40 -37.10 20.04
N GLU A 64 1.30 -36.67 18.79
CA GLU A 64 2.34 -35.86 18.17
C GLU A 64 2.05 -34.37 18.27
N LYS A 65 3.12 -33.56 18.20
CA LYS A 65 2.99 -32.11 18.03
C LYS A 65 2.65 -31.83 16.57
N ILE A 66 1.37 -31.55 16.29
CA ILE A 66 0.91 -31.27 14.93
C ILE A 66 0.98 -29.77 14.66
N GLY A 67 1.88 -29.38 13.76
CA GLY A 67 1.89 -28.08 13.06
C GLY A 67 1.96 -26.83 13.95
N GLN A 68 1.82 -25.68 13.28
CA GLN A 68 1.61 -24.39 13.93
C GLN A 68 0.15 -24.23 14.36
N THR A 69 -0.10 -23.50 15.45
CA THR A 69 -1.47 -23.14 15.84
C THR A 69 -2.06 -22.11 14.88
N LYS A 70 -3.39 -21.97 14.89
CA LYS A 70 -4.08 -20.96 14.08
C LYS A 70 -3.56 -19.55 14.36
N ASN A 71 -3.28 -19.25 15.62
CA ASN A 71 -2.82 -17.93 16.02
C ASN A 71 -1.33 -17.71 15.71
N GLU A 72 -0.50 -18.75 15.77
CA GLU A 72 0.90 -18.68 15.32
C GLU A 72 0.96 -18.33 13.83
N LYS A 73 0.14 -18.99 13.02
CA LYS A 73 0.01 -18.68 11.59
C LYS A 73 -0.48 -17.26 11.35
N LEU A 74 -1.49 -16.80 12.10
CA LEU A 74 -2.00 -15.44 12.00
C LEU A 74 -0.96 -14.38 12.37
N LEU A 75 -0.12 -14.66 13.38
CA LEU A 75 0.98 -13.78 13.76
C LEU A 75 2.05 -13.72 12.66
N GLU A 76 2.39 -14.86 12.08
CA GLU A 76 3.35 -14.94 10.98
C GLU A 76 2.84 -14.16 9.74
N ASP A 77 1.58 -14.35 9.36
CA ASP A 77 0.94 -13.62 8.28
C ASP A 77 0.96 -12.10 8.52
N TYR A 78 0.68 -11.66 9.76
CA TYR A 78 0.73 -10.25 10.15
C TYR A 78 2.15 -9.67 10.02
N LEU A 79 3.16 -10.39 10.49
CA LEU A 79 4.56 -9.94 10.40
C LEU A 79 5.01 -9.83 8.94
N GLN A 80 4.67 -10.82 8.10
CA GLN A 80 4.96 -10.80 6.68
C GLN A 80 4.29 -9.60 5.98
N GLN A 81 3.02 -9.32 6.28
CA GLN A 81 2.32 -8.16 5.74
C GLN A 81 2.96 -6.84 6.17
N LYS A 82 3.40 -6.73 7.42
CA LYS A 82 4.07 -5.52 7.93
C LYS A 82 5.36 -5.25 7.16
N VAL A 83 6.18 -6.27 6.92
CA VAL A 83 7.42 -6.15 6.12
C VAL A 83 7.12 -5.80 4.66
N ALA A 84 6.10 -6.42 4.06
CA ALA A 84 5.69 -6.09 2.70
C ALA A 84 5.21 -4.63 2.57
N ASN A 85 4.50 -4.13 3.57
CA ASN A 85 3.98 -2.76 3.58
C ASN A 85 5.10 -1.72 3.77
N THR A 86 6.08 -1.97 4.64
CA THR A 86 7.24 -1.07 4.77
C THR A 86 8.08 -1.04 3.51
N GLY A 87 8.30 -2.19 2.85
CA GLY A 87 8.97 -2.26 1.56
C GLY A 87 8.25 -1.46 0.46
N LYS A 88 6.92 -1.57 0.38
CA LYS A 88 6.10 -0.78 -0.56
C LYS A 88 6.17 0.72 -0.27
N ALA A 89 6.17 1.13 0.99
CA ALA A 89 6.30 2.53 1.38
C ALA A 89 7.67 3.10 1.02
N ALA A 90 8.76 2.38 1.31
CA ALA A 90 10.12 2.77 0.96
C ALA A 90 10.30 2.89 -0.57
N PHE A 91 9.75 1.95 -1.34
CA PHE A 91 9.78 2.03 -2.80
C PHE A 91 9.03 3.26 -3.35
N LYS A 92 7.85 3.58 -2.79
CA LYS A 92 7.10 4.78 -3.16
C LYS A 92 7.88 6.07 -2.83
N ALA A 93 8.50 6.13 -1.65
CA ALA A 93 9.31 7.27 -1.22
C ALA A 93 10.49 7.50 -2.16
N ASN A 94 11.26 6.45 -2.50
CA ASN A 94 12.39 6.54 -3.42
C ASN A 94 11.92 6.95 -4.85
N LYS A 95 10.79 6.44 -5.32
CA LYS A 95 10.21 6.88 -6.61
C LYS A 95 9.80 8.35 -6.60
N GLN A 96 9.30 8.85 -5.47
CA GLN A 96 8.94 10.26 -5.31
C GLN A 96 10.19 11.14 -5.28
N GLU A 97 11.20 10.77 -4.49
CA GLU A 97 12.48 11.48 -4.40
C GLU A 97 13.17 11.61 -5.76
N LYS A 98 13.16 10.53 -6.56
CA LYS A 98 13.65 10.59 -7.96
C LYS A 98 12.88 11.57 -8.83
N ARG A 99 11.55 11.64 -8.68
CA ARG A 99 10.72 12.60 -9.43
C ARG A 99 11.00 14.03 -9.02
N ASP A 100 11.13 14.27 -7.71
CA ASP A 100 11.40 15.58 -7.15
C ASP A 100 12.79 16.08 -7.56
N GLY A 101 13.78 15.18 -7.62
CA GLY A 101 15.11 15.47 -8.15
C GLY A 101 15.08 15.90 -9.63
N ILE A 102 14.38 15.14 -10.49
CA ILE A 102 14.21 15.49 -11.91
C ILE A 102 13.50 16.84 -12.07
N LEU A 103 12.45 17.09 -11.28
CA LEU A 103 11.71 18.35 -11.31
C LEU A 103 12.62 19.53 -10.94
N SER A 104 13.38 19.42 -9.84
CA SER A 104 14.31 20.45 -9.40
C SER A 104 15.39 20.75 -10.44
N GLU A 105 15.89 19.72 -11.13
CA GLU A 105 16.88 19.88 -12.20
C GLU A 105 16.30 20.64 -13.39
N LEU A 106 15.11 20.26 -13.86
CA LEU A 106 14.42 20.93 -14.96
C LEU A 106 14.09 22.39 -14.63
N GLU A 107 13.66 22.66 -13.41
CA GLU A 107 13.42 24.04 -12.95
C GLU A 107 14.68 24.89 -12.95
N SER A 108 15.81 24.32 -12.53
CA SER A 108 17.11 25.00 -12.56
C SER A 108 17.54 25.32 -13.99
N GLN A 109 17.40 24.35 -14.91
CA GLN A 109 17.70 24.54 -16.33
C GLN A 109 16.85 25.67 -16.94
N ILE A 110 15.53 25.67 -16.68
CA ILE A 110 14.63 26.72 -17.21
C ILE A 110 14.93 28.09 -16.61
N LYS A 111 15.28 28.18 -15.32
CA LYS A 111 15.64 29.45 -14.66
C LYS A 111 16.92 30.06 -15.25
N GLY A 112 17.87 29.22 -15.67
CA GLY A 112 19.13 29.65 -16.29
C GLY A 112 19.00 30.12 -17.74
N MET A 113 17.88 29.84 -18.42
CA MET A 113 17.67 30.22 -19.82
C MET A 113 17.18 31.66 -19.98
N ASP A 114 17.67 32.33 -21.03
CA ASP A 114 17.11 33.59 -21.50
C ASP A 114 15.76 33.39 -22.24
N THR A 115 15.09 34.48 -22.59
CA THR A 115 13.77 34.44 -23.25
C THR A 115 13.80 33.70 -24.60
N PRO A 116 14.73 33.99 -25.53
CA PRO A 116 14.87 33.23 -26.77
C PRO A 116 15.15 31.72 -26.57
N GLN A 117 15.98 31.37 -25.59
CA GLN A 117 16.29 29.97 -25.27
C GLN A 117 15.07 29.24 -24.72
N LYS A 118 14.29 29.89 -23.83
CA LYS A 118 13.01 29.34 -23.34
C LYS A 118 12.03 29.11 -24.48
N ASP A 119 11.95 30.05 -25.43
CA ASP A 119 11.08 29.93 -26.60
C ASP A 119 11.42 28.68 -27.44
N LEU A 120 12.70 28.51 -27.76
CA LEU A 120 13.18 27.34 -28.50
C LEU A 120 12.94 26.04 -27.73
N TYR A 121 13.22 26.05 -26.42
CA TYR A 121 13.03 24.89 -25.55
C TYR A 121 11.58 24.41 -25.54
N PHE A 122 10.61 25.30 -25.28
CA PHE A 122 9.20 24.92 -25.26
C PHE A 122 8.72 24.42 -26.62
N ALA A 123 9.11 25.08 -27.72
CA ALA A 123 8.76 24.65 -29.07
C ALA A 123 9.32 23.25 -29.39
N GLU A 124 10.57 22.96 -28.99
CA GLU A 124 11.19 21.65 -29.16
C GLU A 124 10.44 20.57 -28.37
N LYS A 125 10.12 20.82 -27.09
CA LYS A 125 9.38 19.85 -26.25
C LYS A 125 7.99 19.54 -26.81
N ILE A 126 7.27 20.54 -27.29
CA ILE A 126 5.98 20.34 -27.96
C ILE A 126 6.13 19.45 -29.20
N ASN A 127 7.18 19.67 -30.01
CA ASN A 127 7.44 18.87 -31.20
C ASN A 127 7.83 17.43 -30.89
N ILE A 128 8.60 17.20 -29.82
CA ILE A 128 8.93 15.85 -29.34
C ILE A 128 7.64 15.12 -28.95
N LEU A 129 6.77 15.75 -28.15
CA LEU A 129 5.48 15.15 -27.77
C LEU A 129 4.60 14.83 -28.97
N LYS A 130 4.58 15.68 -30.01
CA LYS A 130 3.88 15.41 -31.26
C LYS A 130 4.39 14.13 -31.93
N LYS A 131 5.71 14.00 -32.08
CA LYS A 131 6.35 12.82 -32.67
C LYS A 131 6.06 11.56 -31.86
N GLU A 132 6.15 11.63 -30.53
CA GLU A 132 5.85 10.48 -29.66
C GLU A 132 4.39 10.03 -29.80
N ILE A 133 3.43 10.96 -29.79
CA ILE A 133 1.99 10.65 -30.00
C ILE A 133 1.74 10.02 -31.38
N GLU A 134 2.45 10.48 -32.41
CA GLU A 134 2.38 9.94 -33.77
C GLU A 134 3.02 8.55 -33.87
N ASN A 135 4.12 8.31 -33.15
CA ASN A 135 4.80 7.02 -33.10
C ASN A 135 4.02 5.97 -32.30
N LEU A 136 3.14 6.39 -31.38
CA LEU A 136 2.14 5.54 -30.72
C LEU A 136 0.98 5.13 -31.67
N LYS A 137 1.32 4.69 -32.90
CA LYS A 137 0.38 4.11 -33.88
C LYS A 137 0.36 2.59 -33.70
N GLY A 138 -0.76 2.09 -33.17
CA GLY A 138 -0.99 0.65 -32.92
C GLY A 138 -1.91 0.45 -31.72
N SER A 139 -2.41 -0.77 -31.52
CA SER A 139 -3.30 -1.17 -30.42
C SER A 139 -2.67 -1.10 -29.01
N ALA A 140 -1.44 -0.62 -28.90
CA ALA A 140 -0.75 -0.46 -27.63
C ALA A 140 -1.14 0.89 -26.98
N HIS A 141 -1.98 0.77 -25.94
CA HIS A 141 -2.30 1.80 -24.93
C HIS A 141 -3.04 3.09 -25.40
N PRO A 142 -4.37 2.99 -25.67
CA PRO A 142 -5.25 4.15 -25.84
C PRO A 142 -5.18 5.17 -24.70
N LEU A 143 -4.99 4.68 -23.46
CA LEU A 143 -4.91 5.53 -22.26
C LEU A 143 -3.63 6.37 -22.21
N GLU A 144 -2.50 5.81 -22.63
CA GLU A 144 -1.21 6.51 -22.65
C GLU A 144 -1.21 7.59 -23.73
N LYS A 145 -1.73 7.25 -24.91
CA LYS A 145 -1.93 8.22 -25.98
C LYS A 145 -2.84 9.37 -25.58
N LYS A 146 -3.91 9.10 -24.81
CA LYS A 146 -4.78 10.15 -24.26
C LYS A 146 -4.01 11.07 -23.31
N LYS A 147 -3.27 10.51 -22.35
CA LYS A 147 -2.46 11.29 -21.40
C LYS A 147 -1.41 12.16 -22.09
N MET A 148 -0.70 11.62 -23.08
CA MET A 148 0.30 12.40 -23.83
C MET A 148 -0.34 13.55 -24.62
N LYS A 149 -1.54 13.35 -25.18
CA LYS A 149 -2.31 14.43 -25.82
C LYS A 149 -2.69 15.53 -24.85
N GLU A 150 -3.18 15.18 -23.66
CA GLU A 150 -3.54 16.15 -22.62
C GLU A 150 -2.31 16.97 -22.19
N ILE A 151 -1.17 16.31 -21.96
CA ILE A 151 0.11 16.98 -21.62
C ILE A 151 0.52 17.94 -22.73
N ARG A 152 0.47 17.50 -24.00
CA ARG A 152 0.81 18.35 -25.14
C ARG A 152 -0.09 19.59 -25.21
N GLN A 153 -1.40 19.41 -25.08
CA GLN A 153 -2.37 20.52 -25.12
C GLN A 153 -2.10 21.53 -24.00
N HIS A 154 -1.84 21.05 -22.78
CA HIS A 154 -1.53 21.92 -21.66
C HIS A 154 -0.22 22.70 -21.90
N LEU A 155 0.82 22.03 -22.41
CA LEU A 155 2.09 22.68 -22.72
C LEU A 155 1.95 23.71 -23.85
N GLU A 156 1.20 23.40 -24.91
CA GLU A 156 0.88 24.33 -26.01
C GLU A 156 0.16 25.57 -25.48
N LEU A 157 -0.81 25.39 -24.57
CA LEU A 157 -1.57 26.48 -23.95
C LEU A 157 -0.66 27.38 -23.10
N VAL A 158 0.11 26.80 -22.18
CA VAL A 158 1.04 27.54 -21.31
C VAL A 158 2.07 28.29 -22.16
N TYR A 159 2.60 27.64 -23.20
CA TYR A 159 3.56 28.26 -24.10
C TYR A 159 2.97 29.46 -24.84
N SER A 160 1.77 29.32 -25.44
CA SER A 160 1.11 30.40 -26.18
C SER A 160 0.92 31.66 -25.33
N VAL A 161 0.44 31.53 -24.09
CA VAL A 161 0.20 32.71 -23.25
C VAL A 161 1.49 33.32 -22.72
N ARG A 162 2.47 32.50 -22.33
CA ARG A 162 3.77 33.04 -21.94
C ARG A 162 4.49 33.73 -23.09
N LYS A 163 4.24 33.32 -24.34
CA LYS A 163 4.75 34.03 -25.51
C LYS A 163 4.10 35.41 -25.69
N GLU A 164 2.81 35.55 -25.37
CA GLU A 164 2.09 36.83 -25.44
C GLU A 164 2.43 37.77 -24.26
N HIS A 165 2.65 37.23 -23.06
CA HIS A 165 2.85 38.00 -21.83
C HIS A 165 4.32 38.05 -21.33
N GLY A 166 5.23 37.40 -22.04
CA GLY A 166 6.65 37.25 -21.68
C GLY A 166 6.94 35.98 -20.87
N LEU A 167 8.03 35.29 -21.22
CA LEU A 167 8.50 34.06 -20.57
C LEU A 167 9.23 34.30 -19.22
N GLN A 168 8.90 35.39 -18.53
CA GLN A 168 9.54 35.74 -17.27
C GLN A 168 9.17 34.75 -16.15
N ASN A 169 10.08 34.63 -15.19
CA ASN A 169 10.00 33.66 -14.10
C ASN A 169 8.70 33.85 -13.31
N ALA A 170 8.05 32.72 -12.96
CA ALA A 170 6.86 32.71 -12.12
C ALA A 170 7.09 33.57 -10.88
N ASN A 171 6.21 34.54 -10.69
CA ASN A 171 6.24 35.45 -9.56
C ASN A 171 6.15 34.63 -8.26
N GLN A 172 6.95 34.97 -7.24
CA GLN A 172 7.16 34.17 -6.01
C GLN A 172 5.89 33.95 -5.14
N ASN A 173 4.73 34.46 -5.54
CA ASN A 173 3.44 34.34 -4.85
C ASN A 173 2.56 33.16 -5.35
N TYR A 174 3.15 32.19 -6.05
CA TYR A 174 2.46 31.20 -6.88
C TYR A 174 1.58 30.17 -6.13
N THR A 175 1.67 30.08 -4.79
CA THR A 175 0.88 29.11 -4.02
C THR A 175 -0.56 29.52 -3.77
N LYS A 176 -0.92 30.81 -3.94
CA LYS A 176 -2.31 31.30 -3.90
C LYS A 176 -2.85 31.74 -5.27
N SER A 177 -2.01 31.79 -6.31
CA SER A 177 -2.42 32.27 -7.64
C SER A 177 -2.72 31.15 -8.64
N GLY A 178 -2.40 29.89 -8.36
CA GLY A 178 -2.69 28.79 -9.29
C GLY A 178 -4.18 28.59 -9.58
N GLU A 179 -5.04 28.68 -8.57
CA GLU A 179 -6.50 28.59 -8.75
C GLU A 179 -7.06 29.83 -9.44
N ARG A 180 -6.59 31.02 -9.04
CA ARG A 180 -7.01 32.29 -9.62
C ARG A 180 -6.56 32.45 -11.08
N GLU A 181 -5.35 32.00 -11.42
CA GLU A 181 -4.92 31.87 -12.81
C GLU A 181 -5.86 30.88 -13.50
N LEU A 182 -6.03 29.66 -13.01
CA LEU A 182 -6.94 28.70 -13.67
C LEU A 182 -8.36 29.26 -13.90
N GLU A 183 -8.91 30.03 -12.96
CA GLU A 183 -10.22 30.71 -13.06
C GLU A 183 -10.20 31.88 -14.07
N GLU A 184 -9.23 32.79 -13.98
CA GLU A 184 -9.06 33.92 -14.91
C GLU A 184 -8.80 33.41 -16.33
N TRP A 185 -8.14 32.25 -16.45
CA TRP A 185 -7.85 31.55 -17.69
C TRP A 185 -9.06 30.83 -18.28
N LYS A 186 -9.86 30.13 -17.47
CA LYS A 186 -11.17 29.62 -17.90
C LYS A 186 -12.05 30.75 -18.41
N SER A 187 -12.06 31.87 -17.69
CA SER A 187 -12.83 33.07 -18.07
C SER A 187 -12.33 33.69 -19.38
N TRP A 188 -11.02 33.72 -19.61
CA TRP A 188 -10.44 34.21 -20.87
C TRP A 188 -10.76 33.29 -22.06
N LEU A 189 -10.69 31.96 -21.88
CA LEU A 189 -11.03 30.98 -22.92
C LEU A 189 -12.49 31.09 -23.35
N VAL A 190 -13.41 31.26 -22.39
CA VAL A 190 -14.83 31.55 -22.65
C VAL A 190 -14.96 32.85 -23.46
N LYS A 191 -14.27 33.91 -23.04
CA LYS A 191 -14.34 35.23 -23.70
C LYS A 191 -13.80 35.23 -25.13
N LYS A 192 -12.86 34.34 -25.44
CA LYS A 192 -12.27 34.17 -26.79
C LYS A 192 -13.00 33.12 -27.64
N GLY A 193 -14.06 32.51 -27.12
CA GLY A 193 -14.87 31.54 -27.85
C GLY A 193 -14.19 30.18 -28.06
N TYR A 194 -13.19 29.86 -27.24
CA TYR A 194 -12.50 28.56 -27.25
C TYR A 194 -13.21 27.51 -26.40
N ASP A 195 -14.28 27.88 -25.68
CA ASP A 195 -15.15 26.93 -25.01
C ASP A 195 -16.17 26.40 -26.03
N LYS A 196 -15.79 25.33 -26.73
CA LYS A 196 -16.69 24.47 -27.49
C LYS A 196 -16.62 23.09 -26.85
N GLU A 197 -17.78 22.69 -26.31
CA GLU A 197 -18.20 21.37 -25.81
C GLU A 197 -17.23 20.19 -26.03
#